data_AF-A0A358WDV4-F1
#
_entry.id   AF-A0A358WDV4-F1
#
_cell.length_a   1.000
_cell.length_b   1.000
_cell.length_c   1.000
_cell.angle_alpha   90.00
_cell.angle_beta   90.00
_cell.angle_gamma   90.00
#
_symmetry.space_group_name_H-M   'P 1'
#
loop_
_entity.id
_entity.type
_entity.pdbx_description
1 polymer ?
#
loop_
_entity_poly.entity_id
_entity_poly.type
_entity_poly.pdbx_seq_one_letter_code
_entity_poly.pdbx_strand_id
1 'polypeptide(L)'
;MEKVINFLTNRWFKLGVSVLSLGYPVFLGFVAWLMMGYYLEPTHQGALVTTYIFINIIFFGLMLFTRKQIITRIVAMVSPFIAFAILLFGFGNWFAAIPPIVASVLIFFLSGMGETTKIVLGTIYLIMYVVGILVYLTFKMLFGNITLMDVDLSRRSTSYRYSPDKQYRIVLYVDPENDASRSVSFYLEQTDGDISLPFLECRNAMNGLHIITSDYNKPADVTWKDKHTLYVDGRKREFNFDAVTEDTAAEEDY
;
A
#
# COMPACT_ATOMS: atom_id res chain seq x y z
N MET A 1 -42.80 14.58 -1.31
CA MET A 1 -41.60 14.83 -0.47
C MET A 1 -41.64 14.02 0.82
N GLU A 2 -42.74 14.04 1.58
CA GLU A 2 -42.90 13.27 2.84
C GLU A 2 -42.74 11.74 2.70
N LYS A 3 -43.28 11.13 1.63
CA LYS A 3 -43.12 9.68 1.39
C LYS A 3 -41.65 9.27 1.23
N VAL A 4 -40.84 10.11 0.58
CA VAL A 4 -39.39 9.86 0.38
C VAL A 4 -38.65 10.02 1.71
N ILE A 5 -39.00 11.02 2.51
CA ILE A 5 -38.40 11.24 3.84
C ILE A 5 -38.75 10.09 4.78
N ASN A 6 -39.99 9.60 4.78
CA ASN A 6 -40.40 8.44 5.57
C ASN A 6 -39.70 7.16 5.13
N PHE A 7 -39.47 6.98 3.83
CA PHE A 7 -38.71 5.85 3.31
C PHE A 7 -37.23 5.90 3.74
N LEU A 8 -36.56 7.04 3.55
CA LEU A 8 -35.16 7.23 3.96
C LEU A 8 -34.96 7.17 5.48
N THR A 9 -35.99 7.50 6.25
CA THR A 9 -35.95 7.47 7.73
C THR A 9 -36.28 6.10 8.30
N ASN A 10 -36.83 5.20 7.48
CA ASN A 10 -37.19 3.85 7.89
C ASN A 10 -35.97 3.13 8.52
N ARG A 11 -36.20 2.55 9.71
CA ARG A 11 -35.18 1.81 10.46
C ARG A 11 -34.59 0.68 9.63
N TRP A 12 -35.41 -0.04 8.87
CA TRP A 12 -34.98 -1.16 8.03
C TRP A 12 -34.16 -0.71 6.81
N PHE A 13 -34.55 0.41 6.20
CA PHE A 13 -33.79 1.00 5.11
C PHE A 13 -32.40 1.46 5.59
N LYS A 14 -32.33 2.17 6.72
CA LYS A 14 -31.05 2.58 7.32
C LYS A 14 -30.20 1.39 7.76
N LEU A 15 -30.82 0.30 8.22
CA LEU A 15 -30.11 -0.94 8.51
C LEU A 15 -29.49 -1.53 7.23
N GLY A 16 -30.26 -1.65 6.15
CA GLY A 16 -29.77 -2.12 4.85
C GLY A 16 -28.61 -1.28 4.32
N VAL A 17 -28.73 0.05 4.37
CA VAL A 17 -27.64 0.97 3.97
C VAL A 17 -26.44 0.86 4.92
N SER A 18 -26.64 0.54 6.20
CA SER A 18 -25.52 0.37 7.13
C SER A 18 -24.65 -0.85 6.83
N VAL A 19 -25.18 -1.88 6.15
CA VAL A 19 -24.37 -3.00 5.68
C VAL A 19 -23.35 -2.55 4.63
N LEU A 20 -23.70 -1.59 3.77
CA LEU A 20 -22.76 -1.01 2.80
C LEU A 20 -21.58 -0.29 3.48
N SER A 21 -21.73 0.14 4.74
CA SER A 21 -20.61 0.75 5.48
C SER A 21 -19.50 -0.25 5.78
N LEU A 22 -19.78 -1.56 5.80
CA LEU A 22 -18.74 -2.60 5.92
C LEU A 22 -17.79 -2.60 4.72
N GLY A 23 -18.20 -2.05 3.58
CA GLY A 23 -17.32 -1.87 2.44
C GLY A 23 -16.14 -0.94 2.72
N TYR A 24 -16.28 0.01 3.66
CA TYR A 24 -15.21 0.95 3.99
C TYR A 24 -14.00 0.27 4.67
N PRO A 25 -14.13 -0.50 5.77
CA PRO A 25 -12.98 -1.19 6.36
C PRO A 25 -12.39 -2.25 5.44
N VAL A 26 -13.19 -2.89 4.57
CA VAL A 26 -12.69 -3.78 3.52
C VAL A 26 -11.84 -3.01 2.52
N PHE A 27 -12.31 -1.84 2.06
CA PHE A 27 -11.56 -0.94 1.20
C PHE A 27 -10.25 -0.47 1.86
N LEU A 28 -10.29 -0.05 3.13
CA LEU A 28 -9.09 0.32 3.88
C LEU A 28 -8.12 -0.85 4.01
N GLY A 29 -8.62 -2.06 4.30
CA GLY A 29 -7.82 -3.27 4.36
C GLY A 29 -7.15 -3.60 3.03
N PHE A 30 -7.88 -3.45 1.92
CA PHE A 30 -7.34 -3.62 0.57
C PHE A 30 -6.23 -2.59 0.27
N VAL A 31 -6.43 -1.32 0.63
CA VAL A 31 -5.39 -0.28 0.49
C VAL A 31 -4.17 -0.59 1.37
N ALA A 32 -4.38 -1.04 2.61
CA ALA A 32 -3.29 -1.44 3.49
C ALA A 32 -2.48 -2.60 2.91
N TRP A 33 -3.17 -3.60 2.35
CA TRP A 33 -2.53 -4.74 1.68
C TRP A 33 -1.72 -4.30 0.45
N LEU A 34 -2.26 -3.40 -0.36
CA LEU A 34 -1.53 -2.82 -1.50
C LEU A 34 -0.27 -2.07 -1.04
N MET A 35 -0.36 -1.25 0.01
CA MET A 35 0.81 -0.52 0.55
C MET A 35 1.86 -1.44 1.15
N MET A 36 1.44 -2.59 1.68
CA MET A 36 2.33 -3.57 2.28
C MET A 36 3.06 -4.41 1.23
N GLY A 37 2.36 -4.78 0.15
CA GLY A 37 2.81 -5.81 -0.81
C GLY A 37 3.13 -5.32 -2.22
N TYR A 38 2.96 -4.04 -2.54
CA TYR A 38 3.18 -3.53 -3.89
C TYR A 38 3.91 -2.19 -3.94
N TYR A 39 4.70 -1.99 -4.99
CA TYR A 39 5.12 -0.66 -5.40
C TYR A 39 3.99 0.01 -6.17
N LEU A 40 3.53 1.16 -5.68
CA LEU A 40 2.42 1.88 -6.27
C LEU A 40 2.94 2.93 -7.26
N GLU A 41 2.80 2.64 -8.55
CA GLU A 41 3.21 3.55 -9.63
C GLU A 41 1.98 4.26 -10.21
N PRO A 42 1.78 5.56 -9.89
CA PRO A 42 0.63 6.30 -10.39
C PRO A 42 0.82 6.65 -11.87
N THR A 43 -0.01 6.09 -12.75
CA THR A 43 -0.04 6.48 -14.19
C THR A 43 -0.47 7.94 -14.36
N HIS A 44 -1.44 8.37 -13.55
CA HIS A 44 -1.92 9.75 -13.49
C HIS A 44 -2.16 10.16 -12.04
N GLN A 45 -1.14 10.74 -11.40
CA GLN A 45 -1.15 11.09 -9.98
C GLN A 45 -2.35 11.95 -9.58
N GLY A 46 -2.70 12.97 -10.38
CA GLY A 46 -3.84 13.83 -10.08
C GLY A 46 -5.17 13.08 -10.08
N ALA A 47 -5.43 12.28 -11.12
CA ALA A 47 -6.67 11.51 -11.25
C ALA A 47 -6.83 10.44 -10.16
N LEU A 48 -5.73 9.77 -9.80
CA LEU A 48 -5.70 8.80 -8.71
C LEU A 48 -6.08 9.46 -7.38
N VAL A 49 -5.39 10.54 -7.00
CA VAL A 49 -5.62 11.23 -5.73
C VAL A 49 -7.04 11.78 -5.66
N THR A 50 -7.55 12.38 -6.73
CA THR A 50 -8.93 12.87 -6.79
C THR A 50 -9.93 11.74 -6.63
N THR A 51 -9.77 10.63 -7.34
CA THR A 51 -10.66 9.46 -7.24
C THR A 51 -10.63 8.86 -5.84
N TYR A 52 -9.45 8.76 -5.25
CA TYR A 52 -9.26 8.21 -3.91
C TYR A 52 -9.91 9.09 -2.83
N ILE A 53 -9.76 10.41 -2.90
CA ILE A 53 -10.46 11.36 -2.01
C ILE A 53 -11.97 11.23 -2.20
N PHE A 54 -12.44 11.15 -3.45
CA PHE A 54 -13.86 11.04 -3.76
C PHE A 54 -14.50 9.78 -3.17
N ILE A 55 -13.83 8.63 -3.28
CA ILE A 55 -14.28 7.36 -2.67
C ILE A 55 -14.38 7.51 -1.14
N ASN A 56 -13.37 8.09 -0.49
CA ASN A 56 -13.39 8.32 0.95
C ASN A 56 -14.56 9.24 1.38
N ILE A 57 -14.86 10.29 0.60
CA ILE A 57 -16.00 11.18 0.85
C ILE A 57 -17.34 10.44 0.70
N ILE A 58 -17.49 9.58 -0.31
CA ILE A 58 -18.71 8.76 -0.48
C ILE A 58 -18.94 7.86 0.72
N PHE A 59 -17.91 7.11 1.14
CA PHE A 59 -18.02 6.24 2.31
C PHE A 59 -18.28 7.04 3.58
N PHE A 60 -17.61 8.19 3.75
CA PHE A 60 -17.86 9.10 4.87
C PHE A 60 -19.32 9.57 4.91
N GLY A 61 -19.88 10.02 3.77
CA GLY A 61 -21.28 10.44 3.67
C GLY A 61 -22.27 9.30 3.98
N LEU A 62 -22.00 8.11 3.47
CA LEU A 62 -22.79 6.91 3.74
C LEU A 62 -22.79 6.54 5.23
N MET A 63 -21.62 6.58 5.86
CA MET A 63 -21.47 6.32 7.29
C MET A 63 -22.13 7.42 8.13
N LEU A 64 -22.04 8.68 7.71
CA LEU A 64 -22.71 9.79 8.39
C LEU A 64 -24.24 9.64 8.35
N PHE A 65 -24.79 9.19 7.21
CA PHE A 65 -26.22 8.90 7.07
C PHE A 65 -26.69 7.76 8.00
N THR A 66 -25.85 6.75 8.20
CA THR A 66 -26.15 5.56 9.00
C THR A 66 -25.56 5.58 10.41
N ARG A 67 -25.01 6.72 10.87
CA ARG A 67 -24.21 6.86 12.11
C ARG A 67 -24.81 6.34 13.41
N LYS A 68 -26.13 6.16 13.47
CA LYS A 68 -26.86 5.64 14.65
C LYS A 68 -27.04 4.12 14.64
N GLN A 69 -26.80 3.46 13.50
CA GLN A 69 -26.89 2.01 13.37
C GLN A 69 -25.69 1.34 14.02
N ILE A 70 -25.90 0.13 14.57
CA ILE A 70 -24.86 -0.62 15.29
C ILE A 70 -23.70 -0.96 14.36
N ILE A 71 -23.98 -1.39 13.12
CA ILE A 71 -22.95 -1.76 12.13
C ILE A 71 -22.01 -0.58 11.87
N THR A 72 -22.56 0.57 11.51
CA THR A 72 -21.77 1.78 11.24
C THR A 72 -20.98 2.27 12.44
N ARG A 73 -21.50 2.09 13.67
CA ARG A 73 -20.75 2.42 14.90
C ARG A 73 -19.52 1.54 15.05
N ILE A 74 -19.65 0.23 14.84
CA ILE A 74 -18.53 -0.72 14.88
C ILE A 74 -17.51 -0.37 13.79
N VAL A 75 -17.98 -0.11 12.56
CA VAL A 75 -17.11 0.33 11.45
C VAL A 75 -16.33 1.58 11.82
N ALA A 76 -17.00 2.59 12.38
CA ALA A 76 -16.36 3.84 12.80
C ALA A 76 -15.35 3.64 13.93
N MET A 77 -15.52 2.62 14.78
CA MET A 77 -14.54 2.25 15.81
C MET A 77 -13.32 1.57 15.21
N VAL A 78 -13.49 0.66 14.25
CA VAL A 78 -12.40 -0.13 13.67
C VAL A 78 -11.60 0.67 12.63
N SER A 79 -12.24 1.61 11.93
CA SER A 79 -11.60 2.35 10.83
C SER A 79 -10.33 3.11 11.22
N PRO A 80 -10.26 3.84 12.36
CA PRO A 80 -9.02 4.49 12.80
C PRO A 80 -7.84 3.53 13.01
N PHE A 81 -8.11 2.27 13.40
CA PHE A 81 -7.09 1.24 13.57
C PHE A 81 -6.54 0.77 12.21
N ILE A 82 -7.41 0.52 11.23
CA ILE A 82 -6.96 0.15 9.88
C ILE A 82 -6.24 1.33 9.20
N ALA A 83 -6.73 2.55 9.39
CA ALA A 83 -6.06 3.76 8.88
C ALA A 83 -4.66 3.95 9.46
N PHE A 84 -4.44 3.52 10.71
CA PHE A 84 -3.11 3.50 11.31
C PHE A 84 -2.19 2.47 10.65
N ALA A 85 -2.71 1.29 10.30
CA ALA A 85 -1.94 0.31 9.53
C ALA A 85 -1.54 0.85 8.15
N ILE A 86 -2.44 1.56 7.45
CA ILE A 86 -2.13 2.25 6.19
C ILE A 86 -1.02 3.30 6.41
N LEU A 87 -1.04 4.03 7.52
CA LEU A 87 0.00 5.01 7.83
C LEU A 87 1.38 4.37 8.01
N LEU A 88 1.44 3.21 8.67
CA LEU A 88 2.69 2.48 8.89
C LEU A 88 3.24 1.89 7.59
N PHE A 89 2.41 1.19 6.82
CA PHE A 89 2.85 0.56 5.57
C PHE A 89 3.08 1.58 4.44
N GLY A 90 2.25 2.61 4.39
CA GLY A 90 2.35 3.70 3.42
C GLY A 90 3.25 4.85 3.89
N PHE A 91 4.14 4.63 4.85
CA PHE A 91 4.95 5.71 5.43
C PHE A 91 5.88 6.33 4.37
N GLY A 92 5.65 7.61 4.05
CA GLY A 92 6.31 8.32 2.94
C GLY A 92 5.36 8.62 1.78
N ASN A 93 4.28 7.84 1.61
CA ASN A 93 3.19 8.12 0.69
C ASN A 93 2.03 8.82 1.41
N TRP A 94 2.25 10.09 1.75
CA TRP A 94 1.28 10.91 2.49
C TRP A 94 -0.06 11.07 1.77
N PHE A 95 -0.06 11.09 0.44
CA PHE A 95 -1.28 11.23 -0.35
C PHE A 95 -2.24 10.06 -0.17
N ALA A 96 -1.72 8.86 0.09
CA ALA A 96 -2.55 7.69 0.30
C ALA A 96 -2.97 7.50 1.76
N ALA A 97 -2.14 7.93 2.72
CA ALA A 97 -2.43 7.82 4.14
C ALA A 97 -3.40 8.91 4.66
N ILE A 98 -3.28 10.16 4.19
CA ILE A 98 -4.05 11.29 4.75
C ILE A 98 -5.57 11.14 4.57
N PRO A 99 -6.12 10.88 3.36
CA PRO A 99 -7.56 10.80 3.16
C PRO A 99 -8.29 9.79 4.08
N PRO A 100 -7.84 8.54 4.23
CA PRO A 100 -8.51 7.58 5.10
C PRO A 100 -8.34 7.92 6.59
N ILE A 101 -7.22 8.53 7.01
CA ILE A 101 -7.05 8.99 8.40
C ILE A 101 -8.08 10.07 8.72
N VAL A 102 -8.18 11.10 7.88
CA VAL A 102 -9.13 12.20 8.09
C VAL A 102 -10.57 11.67 8.11
N ALA A 103 -10.95 10.85 7.13
CA ALA A 103 -12.29 10.27 7.08
C ALA A 103 -12.59 9.40 8.31
N SER A 104 -11.63 8.58 8.76
CA SER A 104 -11.79 7.68 9.90
C SER A 104 -11.88 8.43 11.23
N VAL A 105 -11.05 9.46 11.43
CA VAL A 105 -11.09 10.30 12.64
C VAL A 105 -12.41 11.07 12.72
N LEU A 106 -12.84 11.68 11.60
CA LEU A 106 -14.10 12.41 11.56
C LEU A 106 -15.30 11.50 11.84
N ILE A 107 -15.37 10.32 11.20
CA ILE A 107 -16.50 9.42 11.44
C ILE A 107 -16.49 8.85 12.86
N PHE A 108 -15.32 8.61 13.45
CA PHE A 108 -15.20 8.18 14.84
C PHE A 108 -15.84 9.18 15.80
N PHE A 109 -15.52 10.48 15.69
CA PHE A 109 -16.11 11.52 16.53
C PHE A 109 -17.60 11.75 16.26
N LEU A 110 -17.99 11.76 14.98
CA LEU A 110 -19.37 11.97 14.55
C LEU A 110 -20.26 10.74 14.71
N SER A 111 -19.70 9.59 15.10
CA SER A 111 -20.43 8.35 15.33
C SER A 111 -21.47 8.53 16.44
N GLY A 112 -22.60 7.83 16.31
CA GLY A 112 -23.69 7.90 17.29
C GLY A 112 -23.41 7.14 18.59
N MET A 113 -22.16 6.88 18.95
CA MET A 113 -21.74 6.18 20.15
C MET A 113 -21.82 7.03 21.42
N GLY A 114 -21.77 6.37 22.57
CA GLY A 114 -21.65 7.05 23.87
C GLY A 114 -20.33 7.81 23.99
N GLU A 115 -20.38 8.98 24.61
CA GLU A 115 -19.22 9.88 24.76
C GLU A 115 -18.07 9.22 25.53
N THR A 116 -18.37 8.46 26.58
CA THR A 116 -17.35 7.73 27.36
C THR A 116 -16.52 6.78 26.48
N THR A 117 -17.15 6.04 25.57
CA THR A 117 -16.45 5.10 24.67
C THR A 117 -15.54 5.85 23.69
N LYS A 118 -16.00 6.99 23.15
CA LYS A 118 -15.18 7.81 22.25
C LYS A 118 -13.98 8.41 22.96
N ILE A 119 -14.14 8.82 24.21
CA ILE A 119 -13.03 9.36 25.01
C ILE A 119 -12.00 8.26 25.26
N VAL A 120 -12.41 7.08 25.73
CA VAL A 120 -11.49 5.97 26.03
C VAL A 120 -10.80 5.43 24.78
N LEU A 121 -11.55 5.17 23.69
CA LEU A 121 -10.93 4.72 22.44
C LEU A 121 -10.11 5.83 21.78
N GLY A 122 -10.55 7.09 21.90
CA GLY A 122 -9.85 8.24 21.36
C GLY A 122 -8.48 8.44 22.01
N THR A 123 -8.37 8.27 23.33
CA THR A 123 -7.06 8.31 24.02
C THR A 123 -6.18 7.14 23.60
N ILE A 124 -6.73 5.93 23.47
CA ILE A 124 -5.99 4.76 22.97
C ILE A 124 -5.47 5.02 21.55
N TYR A 125 -6.30 5.52 20.64
CA TYR A 125 -5.88 5.83 19.27
C TYR A 125 -4.86 6.95 19.22
N LEU A 126 -5.01 8.01 20.03
CA LEU A 126 -4.01 9.07 20.10
C LEU A 126 -2.64 8.51 20.49
N ILE A 127 -2.59 7.69 21.55
CA ILE A 127 -1.34 7.06 22.02
C ILE A 127 -0.79 6.11 20.95
N MET A 128 -1.64 5.30 20.33
CA MET A 128 -1.25 4.37 19.25
C MET A 128 -0.62 5.11 18.06
N TYR A 129 -1.23 6.22 17.62
CA TYR A 129 -0.66 7.02 16.52
C TYR A 129 0.67 7.66 16.93
N VAL A 130 0.72 8.34 18.08
CA VAL A 130 1.93 9.05 18.51
C VAL A 130 3.07 8.08 18.82
N VAL A 131 2.84 7.13 19.72
CA VAL A 131 3.86 6.15 20.13
C VAL A 131 4.20 5.21 18.98
N GLY A 132 3.22 4.75 18.22
CA GLY A 132 3.45 3.83 17.12
C GLY A 132 4.27 4.46 15.98
N ILE A 133 4.04 5.73 15.63
CA ILE A 133 4.90 6.45 14.67
C ILE A 133 6.31 6.63 15.25
N LEU A 134 6.44 7.00 16.52
CA LEU A 134 7.76 7.16 17.15
C LEU A 134 8.55 5.86 17.13
N VAL A 135 7.94 4.74 17.54
CA VAL A 135 8.56 3.41 17.49
C VAL A 135 8.95 3.09 16.04
N TYR A 136 8.04 3.26 15.08
CA TYR A 136 8.33 3.02 13.67
C TYR A 136 9.53 3.84 13.17
N LEU A 137 9.61 5.12 13.52
CA LEU A 137 10.73 5.99 13.17
C LEU A 137 12.04 5.55 13.82
N THR A 138 12.02 5.17 15.10
CA THR A 138 13.20 4.64 15.79
C THR A 138 13.69 3.35 15.15
N PHE A 139 12.79 2.43 14.81
CA PHE A 139 13.12 1.22 14.07
C PHE A 139 13.72 1.54 12.70
N LYS A 140 13.12 2.49 11.96
CA LYS A 140 13.63 2.95 10.67
C LYS A 140 15.01 3.60 10.79
N MET A 141 15.30 4.32 11.87
CA MET A 141 16.63 4.89 12.11
C MET A 141 17.67 3.83 12.49
N LEU A 142 17.26 2.81 13.24
CA LEU A 142 18.16 1.76 13.74
C LEU A 142 18.49 0.70 12.69
N PHE A 143 17.49 0.31 11.88
CA PHE A 143 17.59 -0.80 10.92
C PHE A 143 17.53 -0.34 9.45
N GLY A 144 17.39 0.96 9.18
CA GLY A 144 17.21 1.49 7.83
C GLY A 144 15.77 1.39 7.33
N ASN A 145 15.55 1.55 6.01
CA ASN A 145 14.23 1.38 5.40
C ASN A 145 13.84 -0.11 5.41
N ILE A 146 13.22 -0.54 6.50
CA ILE A 146 12.56 -1.85 6.62
C ILE A 146 11.32 -1.87 5.74
N THR A 147 11.46 -2.36 4.52
CA THR A 147 10.34 -2.80 3.69
C THR A 147 10.25 -4.32 3.81
N LEU A 148 9.04 -4.89 3.69
CA LEU A 148 8.88 -6.35 3.54
C LEU A 148 9.52 -6.89 2.25
N MET A 149 10.01 -6.00 1.38
CA MET A 149 10.58 -6.32 0.09
C MET A 149 12.10 -6.28 0.07
N ASP A 150 12.76 -6.18 1.24
CA ASP A 150 14.23 -6.12 1.42
C ASP A 150 14.95 -4.96 0.69
N VAL A 151 14.21 -4.20 -0.12
CA VAL A 151 14.73 -3.11 -0.95
C VAL A 151 13.94 -1.83 -0.71
N ASP A 152 14.66 -0.70 -0.69
CA ASP A 152 14.08 0.63 -0.57
C ASP A 152 13.36 1.04 -1.87
N LEU A 153 12.05 0.80 -1.89
CA LEU A 153 11.13 1.13 -2.99
C LEU A 153 11.16 2.61 -3.40
N SER A 154 11.56 3.52 -2.52
CA SER A 154 11.64 4.96 -2.86
C SER A 154 12.77 5.29 -3.83
N ARG A 155 13.78 4.40 -3.95
CA ARG A 155 14.94 4.54 -4.86
C ARG A 155 14.71 3.89 -6.22
N ARG A 156 13.54 3.30 -6.42
CA ARG A 156 13.18 2.56 -7.62
C ARG A 156 12.99 3.50 -8.83
N SER A 157 13.63 3.17 -9.94
CA SER A 157 13.42 3.82 -11.23
C SER A 157 12.17 3.28 -11.91
N THR A 158 11.43 4.16 -12.59
CA THR A 158 10.29 3.85 -13.45
C THR A 158 10.70 3.38 -14.85
N SER A 159 12.00 3.30 -15.14
CA SER A 159 12.53 2.82 -16.43
C SER A 159 12.77 1.31 -16.40
N TYR A 160 11.80 0.54 -16.88
CA TYR A 160 11.86 -0.93 -16.87
C TYR A 160 12.40 -1.51 -18.17
N ARG A 161 13.22 -2.56 -18.06
CA ARG A 161 13.63 -3.41 -19.20
C ARG A 161 12.96 -4.77 -19.08
N TYR A 162 11.97 -5.01 -19.92
CA TYR A 162 11.23 -6.27 -19.95
C TYR A 162 11.97 -7.36 -20.72
N SER A 163 11.84 -8.61 -20.24
CA SER A 163 12.19 -9.80 -20.99
C SER A 163 11.35 -9.90 -22.29
N PRO A 164 11.84 -10.56 -23.36
CA PRO A 164 11.07 -10.77 -24.59
C PRO A 164 9.69 -11.43 -24.39
N ASP A 165 9.51 -12.21 -23.32
CA ASP A 165 8.24 -12.86 -22.94
C ASP A 165 7.40 -12.06 -21.93
N LYS A 166 7.90 -10.91 -21.47
CA LYS A 166 7.31 -10.04 -20.44
C LYS A 166 7.06 -10.73 -19.08
N GLN A 167 7.66 -11.89 -18.83
CA GLN A 167 7.54 -12.58 -17.54
C GLN A 167 8.40 -11.90 -16.47
N TYR A 168 9.55 -11.36 -16.86
CA TYR A 168 10.50 -10.70 -15.97
C TYR A 168 10.74 -9.25 -16.38
N ARG A 169 11.00 -8.40 -15.38
CA ARG A 169 11.48 -7.03 -15.57
C ARG A 169 12.78 -6.82 -14.80
N ILE A 170 13.67 -6.05 -15.41
CA ILE A 170 14.83 -5.50 -14.71
C ILE A 170 14.44 -4.13 -14.20
N VAL A 171 14.70 -3.92 -12.92
CA VAL A 171 14.41 -2.70 -12.19
C VAL A 171 15.72 -2.13 -11.68
N LEU A 172 15.89 -0.82 -11.86
CA LEU A 172 17.04 -0.09 -11.34
C LEU A 172 16.66 0.60 -10.03
N TYR A 173 17.52 0.47 -9.03
CA TYR A 173 17.46 1.26 -7.80
C TYR A 173 18.66 2.20 -7.78
N VAL A 174 18.39 3.50 -7.77
CA VAL A 174 19.42 4.54 -7.89
C VAL A 174 19.51 5.29 -6.57
N ASP A 175 20.73 5.37 -6.03
CA ASP A 175 20.95 6.14 -4.81
C ASP A 175 20.73 7.65 -5.04
N PRO A 176 20.28 8.37 -4.00
CA PRO A 176 20.02 9.81 -4.08
C PRO A 176 21.26 10.60 -4.50
N GLU A 177 21.04 11.69 -5.24
CA GLU A 177 22.12 12.48 -5.88
C GLU A 177 23.13 13.09 -4.91
N ASN A 178 22.77 13.20 -3.63
CA ASN A 178 23.57 13.82 -2.59
C ASN A 178 24.62 12.87 -1.97
N ASP A 179 24.69 11.62 -2.44
CA ASP A 179 25.63 10.62 -1.93
C ASP A 179 26.91 10.57 -2.78
N ALA A 180 28.07 10.68 -2.13
CA ALA A 180 29.37 10.78 -2.81
C ALA A 180 29.77 9.48 -3.53
N SER A 181 29.18 8.35 -3.13
CA SER A 181 29.34 7.03 -3.74
C SER A 181 28.02 6.53 -4.33
N ARG A 182 27.43 7.33 -5.24
CA ARG A 182 26.17 7.00 -5.90
C ARG A 182 26.28 5.65 -6.62
N SER A 183 25.48 4.68 -6.19
CA SER A 183 25.43 3.35 -6.80
C SER A 183 24.11 3.11 -7.51
N VAL A 184 24.12 2.17 -8.44
CA VAL A 184 22.95 1.67 -9.16
C VAL A 184 22.88 0.17 -8.91
N SER A 185 21.79 -0.27 -8.30
CA SER A 185 21.52 -1.69 -8.06
C SER A 185 20.47 -2.20 -9.04
N PHE A 186 20.75 -3.32 -9.68
CA PHE A 186 19.85 -3.99 -10.61
C PHE A 186 19.15 -5.15 -9.90
N TYR A 187 17.83 -5.17 -9.98
CA TYR A 187 17.00 -6.25 -9.46
C TYR A 187 16.18 -6.88 -10.58
N LEU A 188 16.00 -8.18 -10.50
CA LEU A 188 15.09 -8.95 -11.34
C LEU A 188 13.78 -9.16 -10.58
N GLU A 189 12.67 -8.67 -11.12
CA GLU A 189 11.34 -8.88 -10.54
C GLU A 189 10.45 -9.65 -11.52
N GLN A 190 9.56 -10.48 -10.98
CA GLN A 190 8.51 -11.14 -11.75
C GLN A 190 7.34 -10.21 -12.02
N THR A 191 6.69 -10.39 -13.17
CA THR A 191 5.58 -9.55 -13.64
C THR A 191 4.21 -10.19 -13.39
N ASP A 192 4.15 -11.49 -13.07
CA ASP A 192 2.92 -12.28 -12.96
C ASP A 192 1.97 -11.80 -11.83
N GLY A 193 2.52 -11.20 -10.77
CA GLY A 193 1.74 -10.69 -9.64
C GLY A 193 1.24 -9.25 -9.79
N ASP A 194 1.53 -8.55 -10.88
CA ASP A 194 1.20 -7.13 -11.04
C ASP A 194 -0.32 -6.89 -11.15
N ILE A 195 -0.83 -5.88 -10.43
CA ILE A 195 -2.26 -5.52 -10.46
C ILE A 195 -2.41 -4.17 -11.18
N SER A 196 -3.14 -4.17 -12.29
CA SER A 196 -3.52 -2.94 -12.99
C SER A 196 -4.85 -2.40 -12.46
N LEU A 197 -4.82 -1.25 -11.81
CA LEU A 197 -6.00 -0.50 -11.38
C LEU A 197 -6.17 0.77 -12.21
N PRO A 198 -7.37 1.37 -12.25
CA PRO A 198 -7.56 2.66 -12.89
C PRO A 198 -6.62 3.72 -12.29
N PHE A 199 -5.75 4.29 -13.13
CA PHE A 199 -4.76 5.33 -12.79
C PHE A 199 -3.61 4.88 -11.87
N LEU A 200 -3.52 3.58 -11.54
CA LEU A 200 -2.52 3.02 -10.64
C LEU A 200 -2.04 1.65 -11.13
N GLU A 201 -0.74 1.51 -11.33
CA GLU A 201 -0.12 0.22 -11.56
C GLU A 201 0.55 -0.24 -10.26
N CYS A 202 0.03 -1.32 -9.68
CA CYS A 202 0.61 -1.96 -8.51
C CYS A 202 1.63 -2.99 -9.00
N ARG A 203 2.91 -2.65 -8.89
CA ARG A 203 4.02 -3.49 -9.33
C ARG A 203 4.48 -4.39 -8.18
N ASN A 204 4.38 -5.70 -8.34
CA ASN A 204 4.84 -6.65 -7.33
C ASN A 204 6.37 -6.61 -7.26
N ALA A 205 6.91 -6.19 -6.12
CA ALA A 205 8.35 -6.19 -5.86
C ALA A 205 8.74 -7.16 -4.74
N MET A 206 7.83 -8.05 -4.33
CA MET A 206 8.18 -9.18 -3.46
C MET A 206 9.09 -10.16 -4.21
N ASN A 207 10.06 -10.74 -3.50
CA ASN A 207 11.02 -11.72 -3.99
C ASN A 207 11.90 -11.26 -5.17
N GLY A 208 12.19 -9.96 -5.26
CA GLY A 208 13.12 -9.44 -6.27
C GLY A 208 14.54 -10.00 -6.09
N LEU A 209 15.12 -10.57 -7.13
CA LEU A 209 16.48 -11.13 -7.08
C LEU A 209 17.52 -10.04 -7.37
N HIS A 210 18.46 -9.82 -6.45
CA HIS A 210 19.59 -8.90 -6.68
C HIS A 210 20.53 -9.46 -7.75
N ILE A 211 20.79 -8.65 -8.79
CA ILE A 211 21.68 -9.03 -9.90
C ILE A 211 23.10 -8.52 -9.64
N ILE A 212 23.24 -7.20 -9.53
CA ILE A 212 24.53 -6.51 -9.36
C ILE A 212 24.31 -5.09 -8.87
N THR A 213 25.29 -4.57 -8.14
CA THR A 213 25.41 -3.14 -7.83
C THR A 213 26.64 -2.58 -8.54
N SER A 214 26.47 -1.51 -9.31
CA SER A 214 27.54 -0.82 -10.05
C SER A 214 27.61 0.66 -9.68
N ASP A 215 28.75 1.29 -9.94
CA ASP A 215 28.91 2.75 -9.81
C ASP A 215 27.99 3.49 -10.80
N TYR A 216 27.31 4.55 -10.36
CA TYR A 216 26.46 5.36 -11.22
C TYR A 216 27.20 5.97 -12.42
N ASN A 217 28.48 6.31 -12.26
CA ASN A 217 29.27 6.93 -13.33
C ASN A 217 29.73 5.92 -14.41
N LYS A 218 29.65 4.62 -14.11
CA LYS A 218 29.95 3.50 -15.02
C LYS A 218 28.93 2.38 -14.76
N PRO A 219 27.66 2.58 -15.15
CA PRO A 219 26.63 1.59 -14.88
C PRO A 219 26.94 0.32 -15.66
N ALA A 220 26.77 -0.85 -15.02
CA ALA A 220 26.91 -2.14 -15.70
C ALA A 220 25.89 -2.24 -16.84
N ASP A 221 26.29 -2.78 -17.99
CA ASP A 221 25.37 -3.01 -19.10
C ASP A 221 24.62 -4.32 -18.88
N VAL A 222 23.36 -4.19 -18.50
CA VAL A 222 22.47 -5.32 -18.23
C VAL A 222 21.44 -5.41 -19.35
N THR A 223 21.57 -6.46 -20.18
CA THR A 223 20.72 -6.67 -21.37
C THR A 223 20.15 -8.08 -21.42
N TRP A 224 18.91 -8.15 -21.89
CA TRP A 224 18.25 -9.40 -22.27
C TRP A 224 18.75 -9.83 -23.65
N LYS A 225 19.30 -11.04 -23.76
CA LYS A 225 19.68 -11.62 -25.06
C LYS A 225 18.73 -12.73 -25.49
N ASP A 226 18.16 -13.45 -24.52
CA ASP A 226 17.21 -14.54 -24.75
C ASP A 226 16.17 -14.60 -23.62
N LYS A 227 15.09 -15.37 -23.80
CA LYS A 227 13.91 -15.39 -22.89
C LYS A 227 14.23 -15.50 -21.40
N HIS A 228 15.25 -16.29 -21.05
CA HIS A 228 15.67 -16.55 -19.66
C HIS A 228 17.20 -16.40 -19.53
N THR A 229 17.81 -15.50 -20.30
CA THR A 229 19.27 -15.32 -20.25
C THR A 229 19.62 -13.84 -20.23
N LEU A 230 20.19 -13.45 -19.09
CA LEU A 230 20.57 -12.09 -18.78
C LEU A 230 22.09 -11.97 -18.85
N TYR A 231 22.56 -10.98 -19.60
CA TYR A 231 23.98 -10.66 -19.71
C TYR A 231 24.26 -9.45 -18.82
N VAL A 232 25.32 -9.55 -18.01
CA VAL A 232 25.87 -8.44 -17.22
C VAL A 232 27.28 -8.20 -17.72
N ASP A 233 27.55 -7.02 -18.28
CA ASP A 233 28.85 -6.63 -18.84
C ASP A 233 29.41 -7.67 -19.84
N GLY A 234 28.54 -8.19 -20.71
CA GLY A 234 28.91 -9.16 -21.75
C GLY A 234 29.13 -10.60 -21.25
N ARG A 235 28.94 -10.90 -19.95
CA ARG A 235 28.99 -12.25 -19.41
C ARG A 235 27.58 -12.82 -19.18
N LYS A 236 27.36 -14.06 -19.61
CA LYS A 236 26.13 -14.81 -19.33
C LYS A 236 26.03 -15.06 -17.83
N ARG A 237 24.94 -14.66 -17.20
CA ARG A 237 24.54 -15.17 -15.88
C ARG A 237 23.28 -16.03 -16.04
N GLU A 238 23.39 -17.29 -15.67
CA GLU A 238 22.23 -18.15 -15.48
C GLU A 238 21.70 -17.86 -14.08
N PHE A 239 20.52 -17.25 -14.02
CA PHE A 239 19.79 -17.10 -12.77
C PHE A 239 18.86 -18.29 -12.63
N ASN A 240 18.77 -18.85 -11.43
CA ASN A 240 17.72 -19.81 -11.15
C ASN A 240 16.40 -19.04 -11.00
N PHE A 241 15.61 -19.00 -12.06
CA PHE A 241 14.34 -18.29 -12.08
C PHE A 241 13.27 -18.97 -11.19
N ASP A 242 13.50 -20.25 -10.81
CA ASP A 242 12.63 -21.03 -9.92
C ASP A 242 12.85 -20.70 -8.43
N ALA A 243 14.00 -20.13 -8.06
CA ALA A 243 14.25 -19.63 -6.70
C ALA A 243 13.41 -18.36 -6.38
N VAL A 244 12.72 -17.79 -7.37
CA VAL A 244 11.77 -16.69 -7.18
C VAL A 244 10.34 -17.21 -6.95
N THR A 245 10.08 -18.50 -7.24
CA THR A 245 8.80 -19.18 -7.02
C THR A 245 8.73 -20.00 -5.73
N GLU A 246 9.85 -20.46 -5.18
CA GLU A 246 9.86 -21.35 -4.02
C GLU A 246 10.29 -20.64 -2.74
N ASP A 247 9.30 -20.12 -2.01
CA ASP A 247 9.38 -20.00 -0.54
C ASP A 247 8.06 -20.42 0.13
N THR A 248 7.23 -21.23 -0.56
CA THR A 248 5.95 -21.74 -0.03
C THR A 248 5.79 -23.26 -0.08
N ALA A 249 6.86 -24.04 -0.29
CA ALA A 249 6.71 -25.51 -0.41
C ALA A 249 7.78 -26.37 0.28
N ALA A 250 8.62 -25.84 1.16
CA ALA A 250 9.61 -26.66 1.86
C ALA A 250 9.83 -26.19 3.31
N GLU A 251 8.97 -26.65 4.22
CA GLU A 251 9.33 -27.11 5.58
C GLU A 251 8.04 -27.46 6.37
N GLU A 252 7.26 -28.43 5.86
CA GLU A 252 6.46 -29.31 6.71
C GLU A 252 6.89 -30.75 6.39
N ASP A 253 7.99 -31.17 7.03
CA ASP A 253 8.27 -32.58 7.30
C ASP A 253 9.42 -32.65 8.32
N TYR A 254 9.06 -32.59 9.61
CA TYR A 254 9.75 -33.28 10.73
C TYR A 254 8.80 -33.45 11.91
#